data_AF-A0A1B6EEB5-F1
#
_entry.id   AF-A0A1B6EEB5-F1
#
_cell.length_a   1.000
_cell.length_b   1.000
_cell.length_c   1.000
_cell.angle_alpha   90.00
_cell.angle_beta   90.00
_cell.angle_gamma   90.00
#
_symmetry.space_group_name_H-M   'P 1'
#
loop_
_entity.id
_entity.type
_entity.pdbx_description
1 polymer ?
#
loop_
_entity_poly.entity_id
_entity_poly.type
_entity_poly.pdbx_seq_one_letter_code
_entity_poly.pdbx_strand_id
1 'polypeptide(L)'
;MNFQNQSKMDVGLINGDQHEPTNNELPYKLLTVEEVDVDFLPLIYEIIRSVERDTHDTSQKSNQSQDTSQKVIELHKKLEFARDQIRRLPGVEYSKEEQLEKLETLRKQLKLKRELLLKYRNMYTFDIPKSNYS
;
A
#
# COMPACT_ATOMS: atom_id res chain seq x y z
N MET A 1 -46.32 -24.90 39.37
CA MET A 1 -45.41 -23.76 39.13
C MET A 1 -44.38 -24.20 38.11
N ASN A 2 -44.45 -23.59 36.93
CA ASN A 2 -43.66 -23.97 35.76
C ASN A 2 -42.20 -23.51 35.88
N PHE A 3 -41.28 -24.43 35.58
CA PHE A 3 -39.91 -24.13 35.19
C PHE A 3 -39.91 -23.79 33.70
N GLN A 4 -39.44 -22.59 33.32
CA GLN A 4 -38.74 -22.34 32.06
C GLN A 4 -38.14 -20.93 32.07
N ASN A 5 -36.89 -20.79 32.52
CA ASN A 5 -36.05 -19.62 32.18
C ASN A 5 -35.33 -19.95 30.86
N GLN A 6 -35.85 -19.46 29.73
CA GLN A 6 -35.08 -19.40 28.49
C GLN A 6 -34.45 -18.01 28.39
N SER A 7 -33.16 -17.93 28.69
CA SER A 7 -32.33 -16.80 28.27
C SER A 7 -32.10 -16.94 26.77
N LYS A 8 -32.92 -16.24 25.99
CA LYS A 8 -32.76 -16.08 24.54
C LYS A 8 -31.60 -15.10 24.35
N MET A 9 -30.42 -15.60 23.98
CA MET A 9 -29.39 -14.71 23.44
C MET A 9 -29.88 -14.21 22.08
N ASP A 10 -30.20 -12.92 22.05
CA ASP A 10 -30.59 -12.19 20.86
C ASP A 10 -29.36 -12.10 19.94
N VAL A 11 -29.26 -13.04 19.01
CA VAL A 11 -28.31 -12.98 17.88
C VAL A 11 -28.91 -12.00 16.86
N GLY A 12 -28.88 -10.73 17.22
CA GLY A 12 -29.31 -9.63 16.39
C GLY A 12 -28.27 -9.34 15.30
N LEU A 13 -28.64 -9.68 14.06
CA LEU A 13 -28.28 -8.99 12.82
C LEU A 13 -26.77 -8.85 12.53
N ILE A 14 -26.17 -9.95 12.08
CA ILE A 14 -25.03 -9.92 11.15
C ILE A 14 -25.61 -9.92 9.72
N ASN A 15 -26.34 -8.87 9.36
CA ASN A 15 -26.58 -8.47 7.98
C ASN A 15 -25.65 -7.25 7.79
N GLY A 16 -24.71 -7.20 6.87
CA GLY A 16 -24.75 -7.68 5.50
C GLY A 16 -24.17 -6.54 4.68
N ASP A 17 -22.85 -6.38 4.75
CA ASP A 17 -22.04 -5.71 3.74
C ASP A 17 -20.77 -6.54 3.58
N GLN A 18 -20.92 -7.62 2.82
CA GLN A 18 -19.81 -8.39 2.31
C GLN A 18 -19.14 -7.58 1.21
N HIS A 19 -18.16 -6.76 1.57
CA HIS A 19 -16.93 -6.61 0.79
C HIS A 19 -15.77 -6.79 1.76
N GLU A 20 -15.62 -8.03 2.25
CA GLU A 20 -14.34 -8.52 2.77
C GLU A 20 -13.39 -8.58 1.57
N PRO A 21 -12.32 -7.77 1.50
CA PRO A 21 -11.25 -8.09 0.57
C PRO A 21 -10.60 -9.37 1.09
N THR A 22 -10.71 -10.42 0.30
CA THR A 22 -10.09 -11.74 0.50
C THR A 22 -8.57 -11.60 0.63
N ASN A 23 -8.09 -11.29 1.82
CA ASN A 23 -6.66 -11.18 2.14
C ASN A 23 -6.05 -12.56 2.40
N ASN A 24 -5.98 -13.40 1.38
CA ASN A 24 -5.23 -14.65 1.42
C ASN A 24 -4.25 -14.83 0.24
N GLU A 25 -3.96 -13.79 -0.53
CA GLU A 25 -2.82 -13.82 -1.46
C GLU A 25 -1.59 -13.23 -0.78
N LEU A 26 -0.57 -14.07 -0.58
CA LEU A 26 0.77 -13.61 -0.18
C LEU A 26 1.28 -12.64 -1.26
N PRO A 27 1.74 -11.44 -0.88
CA PRO A 27 2.00 -10.40 -1.85
C PRO A 27 3.27 -10.75 -2.63
N TYR A 28 3.12 -10.91 -3.94
CA TYR A 28 4.15 -10.47 -4.88
C TYR A 28 4.64 -9.11 -4.39
N LYS A 29 5.97 -8.94 -4.27
CA LYS A 29 6.59 -7.72 -3.73
C LYS A 29 5.90 -6.49 -4.35
N LEU A 30 5.13 -5.75 -3.55
CA LEU A 30 4.51 -4.51 -4.00
C LEU A 30 5.59 -3.46 -4.14
N LEU A 31 5.49 -2.67 -5.21
CA LEU A 31 6.34 -1.51 -5.44
C LEU A 31 6.27 -0.59 -4.22
N THR A 32 7.42 -0.25 -3.65
CA THR A 32 7.50 0.73 -2.56
C THR A 32 7.93 2.10 -3.06
N VAL A 33 7.73 3.13 -2.25
CA VAL A 33 8.06 4.51 -2.62
C VAL A 33 9.56 4.65 -2.89
N GLU A 34 10.39 3.92 -2.16
CA GLU A 34 11.85 3.92 -2.29
C GLU A 34 12.34 3.31 -3.61
N GLU A 35 11.49 2.55 -4.30
CA GLU A 35 11.82 1.90 -5.58
C GLU A 35 11.46 2.77 -6.79
N VAL A 36 10.80 3.92 -6.58
CA VAL A 36 10.47 4.85 -7.66
C VAL A 36 11.68 5.72 -7.98
N ASP A 37 12.20 5.59 -9.20
CA ASP A 37 13.28 6.44 -9.70
C ASP A 37 12.78 7.87 -9.97
N VAL A 38 13.12 8.79 -9.06
CA VAL A 38 12.78 10.22 -9.13
C VAL A 38 14.00 11.13 -9.27
N ASP A 39 15.16 10.57 -9.60
CA ASP A 39 16.42 11.32 -9.71
C ASP A 39 16.54 11.98 -11.10
N PHE A 40 15.78 13.06 -11.31
CA PHE A 40 15.78 13.81 -12.57
C PHE A 40 16.79 14.96 -12.61
N LEU A 41 17.17 15.48 -11.44
CA LEU A 41 17.98 16.70 -11.31
C LEU A 41 19.33 16.65 -12.05
N PRO A 42 20.12 15.55 -11.99
CA PRO A 42 21.37 15.48 -12.74
C PRO A 42 21.17 15.66 -14.24
N LEU A 43 20.16 15.00 -14.81
CA LEU A 43 19.85 15.06 -16.23
C LEU A 43 19.32 16.45 -16.65
N ILE A 44 18.47 17.06 -15.82
CA ILE A 44 17.99 18.44 -16.04
C ILE A 44 19.17 19.42 -16.04
N TYR A 45 20.07 19.30 -15.07
CA TYR A 45 21.27 20.13 -14.99
C TYR A 45 22.15 19.99 -16.23
N GLU A 46 22.37 18.76 -16.71
CA GLU A 46 23.14 18.51 -17.93
C GLU A 46 22.51 19.15 -19.17
N ILE A 47 21.18 19.07 -19.32
CA ILE A 47 20.46 19.70 -20.43
C ILE A 47 20.66 21.21 -20.40
N ILE A 48 20.44 21.86 -19.26
CA ILE A 48 20.63 23.31 -19.10
C ILE A 48 22.06 23.70 -19.48
N ARG A 49 23.05 22.97 -18.97
CA ARG A 49 24.46 23.22 -19.28
C ARG A 49 24.80 23.02 -20.74
N SER A 50 24.20 22.04 -21.43
CA SER A 50 24.43 21.84 -22.86
C SER A 50 23.83 22.96 -23.71
N VAL A 51 22.62 23.41 -23.37
CA VAL A 51 21.98 24.56 -24.04
C VAL A 51 22.79 25.85 -23.84
N GLU A 52 23.29 26.10 -22.62
CA GLU A 52 24.15 27.26 -22.33
C GLU A 52 25.49 27.22 -23.07
N ARG A 53 26.02 26.05 -23.43
CA ARG A 53 27.27 25.91 -24.20
C ARG A 53 27.05 26.09 -25.71
N ASP A 54 25.93 25.61 -26.25
CA ASP A 54 25.58 25.73 -27.67
C ASP A 54 25.46 27.18 -28.16
N THR A 55 25.09 28.10 -27.26
CA THR A 55 25.02 29.54 -27.57
C THR A 55 26.39 30.19 -27.70
N HIS A 56 27.42 29.65 -27.04
CA HIS A 56 28.77 30.24 -27.02
C HIS A 56 29.74 29.65 -28.05
N ASP A 57 29.55 28.41 -28.51
CA ASP A 57 30.45 27.76 -29.49
C ASP A 57 29.73 27.45 -30.82
N THR A 58 29.99 28.27 -31.84
CA THR A 58 29.35 28.17 -33.16
C THR A 58 29.95 27.07 -34.04
N SER A 59 31.10 26.50 -33.68
CA SER A 59 31.87 25.58 -34.54
C SER A 59 31.42 24.11 -34.48
N GLN A 60 30.63 23.73 -33.47
CA GLN A 60 30.18 22.34 -33.21
C GLN A 60 28.65 22.21 -33.07
N LYS A 61 27.88 23.19 -33.57
CA LYS A 61 26.43 23.35 -33.33
C LYS A 61 25.58 22.12 -33.68
N SER A 62 25.85 21.40 -34.78
CA SER A 62 24.97 20.28 -35.20
C SER A 62 25.04 19.08 -34.26
N ASN A 63 26.23 18.75 -33.76
CA ASN A 63 26.46 17.56 -32.94
C ASN A 63 25.99 17.76 -31.50
N GLN A 64 26.21 18.95 -30.92
CA GLN A 64 25.78 19.25 -29.56
C GLN A 64 24.26 19.49 -29.44
N SER A 65 23.63 20.10 -30.45
CA SER A 65 22.16 20.23 -30.46
C SER A 65 21.47 18.86 -30.60
N GLN A 66 22.07 17.91 -31.33
CA GLN A 66 21.59 16.54 -31.39
C GLN A 66 21.73 15.82 -30.03
N ASP A 67 22.87 15.96 -29.35
CA ASP A 67 23.10 15.40 -28.00
C ASP A 67 22.10 15.97 -26.97
N THR A 68 21.90 17.29 -26.99
CA THR A 68 20.93 17.96 -26.12
C THR A 68 19.50 17.44 -26.36
N SER A 69 19.10 17.29 -27.62
CA SER A 69 17.80 16.70 -27.98
C SER A 69 17.64 15.28 -27.45
N GLN A 70 18.71 14.48 -27.53
CA GLN A 70 18.72 13.11 -27.01
C GLN A 70 18.51 13.06 -25.48
N LYS A 71 19.15 13.97 -24.73
CA LYS A 71 18.96 14.10 -23.28
C LYS A 71 17.56 14.54 -22.90
N VAL A 72 16.94 15.42 -23.69
CA VAL A 72 15.53 15.81 -23.50
C VAL A 72 14.59 14.62 -23.71
N ILE A 73 14.84 13.79 -24.73
CA ILE A 73 14.06 12.56 -24.96
C ILE A 73 14.24 11.57 -23.80
N GLU A 74 15.47 11.43 -23.28
CA GLU A 74 15.75 10.60 -22.11
C GLU A 74 14.98 11.09 -20.88
N LEU A 75 15.00 12.40 -20.60
CA LEU A 75 14.25 13.00 -19.49
C LEU A 75 12.76 12.72 -19.62
N HIS A 76 12.20 12.90 -20.82
CA HIS A 76 10.80 12.60 -21.08
C HIS A 76 10.50 11.12 -20.77
N LYS A 77 11.30 10.18 -21.29
CA LYS A 77 11.11 8.74 -21.01
C LYS A 77 11.20 8.43 -19.52
N LYS A 78 12.14 9.05 -18.80
CA LYS A 78 12.31 8.87 -17.36
C LYS A 78 11.10 9.37 -16.58
N LEU A 79 10.53 10.52 -16.95
CA LEU A 79 9.30 11.06 -16.35
C LEU A 79 8.09 10.15 -16.62
N GLU A 80 7.92 9.67 -17.85
CA GLU A 80 6.83 8.75 -18.20
C GLU A 80 6.93 7.45 -17.38
N PHE A 81 8.13 6.87 -17.30
CA PHE A 81 8.39 5.69 -16.50
C PHE A 81 8.08 5.91 -15.01
N ALA A 82 8.57 7.01 -14.42
CA ALA A 82 8.29 7.34 -13.04
C ALA A 82 6.80 7.53 -12.77
N ARG A 83 6.06 8.18 -13.68
CA ARG A 83 4.60 8.32 -13.58
C ARG A 83 3.90 6.97 -13.61
N ASP A 84 4.34 6.05 -14.46
CA ASP A 84 3.78 4.70 -14.53
C ASP A 84 4.13 3.86 -13.30
N GLN A 85 5.28 4.09 -12.67
CA GLN A 85 5.62 3.51 -11.36
C GLN A 85 4.71 4.06 -10.27
N ILE A 86 4.52 5.38 -10.20
CA ILE A 86 3.63 6.03 -9.21
C ILE A 86 2.20 5.48 -9.30
N ARG A 87 1.67 5.27 -10.50
CA ARG A 87 0.33 4.68 -10.71
C ARG A 87 0.18 3.25 -10.21
N ARG A 88 1.30 2.53 -10.03
CA ARG A 88 1.33 1.16 -9.49
C ARG A 88 1.57 1.11 -7.99
N LEU A 89 1.89 2.24 -7.35
CA LEU A 89 2.04 2.29 -5.91
C LEU A 89 0.69 2.00 -5.25
N PRO A 90 0.64 1.12 -4.24
CA PRO A 90 -0.60 0.82 -3.54
C PRO A 90 -1.12 2.06 -2.80
N GLY A 91 -2.42 2.29 -2.91
CA GLY A 91 -3.11 3.33 -2.18
C GLY A 91 -3.19 4.67 -2.89
N VAL A 92 -2.51 4.87 -4.02
CA VAL A 92 -2.61 6.11 -4.83
C VAL A 92 -4.00 6.34 -5.43
N GLU A 93 -4.83 5.30 -5.46
CA GLU A 93 -6.24 5.34 -5.84
C GLU A 93 -7.15 6.01 -4.80
N TYR A 94 -6.68 6.18 -3.57
CA TYR A 94 -7.45 6.75 -2.47
C TYR A 94 -7.01 8.19 -2.17
N SER A 95 -7.97 9.02 -1.77
CA SER A 95 -7.69 10.28 -1.10
C SER A 95 -6.99 10.03 0.24
N LYS A 96 -6.34 11.07 0.76
CA LYS A 96 -5.68 11.02 2.07
C LYS A 96 -6.67 10.64 3.18
N GLU A 97 -7.87 11.21 3.13
CA GLU A 97 -8.93 10.98 4.09
C GLU A 97 -9.39 9.51 4.07
N GLU A 98 -9.61 8.94 2.89
CA GLU A 98 -9.96 7.52 2.71
C GLU A 98 -8.85 6.59 3.19
N GLN A 99 -7.58 6.92 2.92
CA GLN A 99 -6.43 6.14 3.42
C GLN A 99 -6.42 6.11 4.96
N LEU A 100 -6.66 7.25 5.60
CA LEU A 100 -6.70 7.37 7.06
C LEU A 100 -7.87 6.60 7.67
N GLU A 101 -9.06 6.68 7.08
CA GLU A 101 -10.24 5.93 7.52
C GLU A 101 -10.02 4.41 7.42
N LYS A 102 -9.47 3.95 6.29
CA LYS A 102 -9.14 2.53 6.07
C LYS A 102 -8.11 2.04 7.08
N LEU A 103 -7.10 2.86 7.39
CA LEU A 103 -6.11 2.56 8.41
C LEU A 103 -6.73 2.47 9.82
N GLU A 104 -7.66 3.35 10.17
CA GLU A 104 -8.38 3.29 11.44
C GLU A 104 -9.24 2.01 11.53
N THR A 105 -9.93 1.67 10.45
CA THR A 105 -10.74 0.45 10.34
C THR A 105 -9.89 -0.80 10.53
N LEU A 106 -8.73 -0.88 9.87
CA LEU A 106 -7.78 -1.99 10.03
C LEU A 106 -7.28 -2.11 11.48
N ARG A 107 -7.01 -0.99 12.16
CA ARG A 107 -6.63 -1.00 13.58
C ARG A 107 -7.74 -1.54 14.47
N LYS A 108 -8.99 -1.13 14.24
CA LYS A 108 -10.17 -1.63 14.97
C LYS A 108 -10.34 -3.14 14.75
N GLN A 109 -10.27 -3.60 13.50
CA GLN A 109 -10.35 -5.02 13.16
C GLN A 109 -9.24 -5.82 13.84
N LEU A 110 -7.99 -5.35 13.80
CA LEU A 110 -6.86 -6.01 14.45
C LEU A 110 -7.06 -6.14 15.96
N LYS A 111 -7.55 -5.07 16.61
CA LYS A 111 -7.88 -5.09 18.04
C LYS A 111 -8.94 -6.13 18.35
N LEU A 112 -10.05 -6.13 17.62
CA LEU A 112 -11.15 -7.07 17.82
C LEU A 112 -10.71 -8.52 17.58
N LYS A 113 -9.95 -8.78 16.50
CA LYS A 113 -9.40 -10.10 16.19
C LYS A 113 -8.49 -10.60 17.32
N ARG A 114 -7.64 -9.73 17.90
CA ARG A 114 -6.78 -10.07 19.05
C ARG A 114 -7.60 -10.38 20.31
N GLU A 115 -8.60 -9.56 20.62
CA GLU A 115 -9.48 -9.79 21.77
C GLU A 115 -10.24 -11.12 21.64
N LEU A 116 -10.71 -11.44 20.44
CA LEU A 116 -11.41 -12.69 20.15
C LEU A 116 -10.49 -13.89 20.35
N LEU A 117 -9.27 -13.86 19.78
CA LEU A 117 -8.27 -14.91 19.98
C LEU A 117 -7.92 -15.09 21.47
N LEU A 118 -7.81 -14.00 22.23
CA LEU A 118 -7.55 -14.05 23.66
C LEU A 118 -8.72 -14.68 24.43
N LYS A 119 -9.97 -14.35 24.08
CA LYS A 119 -11.15 -14.99 24.66
C LYS A 119 -11.14 -16.50 24.40
N TYR A 120 -10.91 -16.93 23.17
CA TYR A 120 -10.84 -18.36 22.84
C TYR A 120 -9.72 -19.07 23.62
N ARG A 121 -8.54 -18.44 23.74
CA ARG A 121 -7.44 -18.97 24.54
C ARG A 121 -7.83 -19.15 26.01
N ASN A 122 -8.53 -18.18 26.59
CA ASN A 122 -8.87 -18.21 28.01
C ASN A 122 -10.06 -19.15 28.31
N MET A 123 -11.02 -19.28 27.38
CA MET A 123 -12.16 -20.17 27.53
C MET A 123 -11.78 -21.66 27.46
N TYR A 124 -10.75 -22.03 26.69
CA TYR A 124 -10.25 -23.41 26.60
C TYR A 124 -9.41 -23.88 27.80
N THR A 125 -9.27 -23.06 28.85
CA THR A 125 -8.46 -23.41 30.03
C THR A 125 -9.24 -24.14 31.13
N PHE A 126 -10.55 -24.36 30.97
CA PHE A 126 -11.38 -25.18 31.86
C PHE A 126 -11.91 -26.39 31.08
N ASP A 127 -11.84 -27.57 31.71
CA ASP A 127 -12.28 -28.89 31.22
C ASP A 127 -11.22 -29.80 30.54
N ILE A 128 -10.08 -30.00 31.20
CA ILE A 128 -9.46 -31.34 31.19
C ILE A 128 -9.89 -32.02 32.50
N PRO A 129 -10.91 -32.91 32.48
CA PRO A 129 -11.18 -33.76 33.63
C PRO A 129 -9.93 -34.60 33.87
N LYS A 130 -9.28 -34.41 35.02
CA LYS A 130 -8.26 -35.34 35.49
C LYS A 130 -8.96 -36.69 35.66
N SER A 131 -8.78 -37.60 34.71
CA SER A 131 -9.18 -38.99 34.87
C SER A 131 -8.33 -39.59 35.99
N ASN A 132 -8.84 -39.52 37.21
CA ASN A 132 -8.30 -40.24 38.35
C ASN A 132 -8.61 -41.73 38.11
N TYR A 133 -7.70 -42.44 37.45
CA TYR A 133 -7.69 -43.90 37.51
C TYR A 133 -6.99 -44.30 38.82
N SER A 134 -7.79 -44.82 39.76
CA SER A 134 -7.33 -45.63 40.90
C SER A 134 -7.27 -47.10 40.49
#